data_AF-A0A6B3EE63-F1
#
_entry.id   AF-A0A6B3EE63-F1
#
_cell.length_a   1.000
_cell.length_b   1.000
_cell.length_c   1.000
_cell.angle_alpha   90.00
_cell.angle_beta   90.00
_cell.angle_gamma   90.00
#
_symmetry.space_group_name_H-M   'P 1'
#
loop_
_entity.id
_entity.type
_entity.pdbx_description
1 polymer ?
#
loop_
_entity_poly.entity_id
_entity_poly.type
_entity_poly.pdbx_seq_one_letter_code
_entity_poly.pdbx_strand_id
1 'polypeptide(L)'
;IKEVDERVEQVFTEAYHDTAREFEGVFSRLFPGGEGRLLLTDPENMLTTGVEVEARPPGKKVKRLSLLSGGERSLTAVALLVAIFKARPSPFY
;
A
#
# COMPACT_ATOMS: atom_id res chain seq x y z
N ILE A 1 -28.48 -5.52 4.64
CA ILE A 1 -27.17 -6.19 4.87
C ILE A 1 -26.44 -6.34 3.53
N LYS A 2 -26.96 -7.11 2.55
CA LYS A 2 -26.35 -7.23 1.21
C LYS A 2 -25.96 -5.92 0.50
N GLU A 3 -26.85 -4.93 0.43
CA GLU A 3 -26.55 -3.64 -0.22
C GLU A 3 -25.45 -2.84 0.50
N VAL A 4 -25.35 -2.99 1.83
CA VAL A 4 -24.28 -2.37 2.62
C VAL A 4 -22.96 -3.08 2.34
N ASP A 5 -22.97 -4.40 2.29
CA ASP A 5 -21.78 -5.21 2.02
C ASP A 5 -21.23 -4.90 0.61
N GLU A 6 -22.10 -4.87 -0.41
CA GLU A 6 -21.73 -4.50 -1.79
C GLU A 6 -21.12 -3.09 -1.86
N ARG A 7 -21.68 -2.14 -1.10
CA ARG A 7 -21.15 -0.78 -1.08
C ARG A 7 -19.80 -0.69 -0.38
N VAL A 8 -19.62 -1.39 0.73
CA VAL A 8 -18.34 -1.46 1.46
C VAL A 8 -17.28 -2.09 0.58
N GLU A 9 -17.63 -3.18 -0.13
CA GLU A 9 -16.73 -3.88 -1.05
C GLU A 9 -16.24 -2.96 -2.17
N GLN A 10 -17.15 -2.22 -2.81
CA GLN A 10 -16.80 -1.25 -3.84
C GLN A 10 -15.85 -0.16 -3.31
N VAL A 11 -16.20 0.44 -2.17
CA VAL A 11 -15.40 1.54 -1.60
C VAL A 11 -14.01 1.05 -1.20
N PHE A 12 -13.90 -0.14 -0.62
CA PHE A 12 -12.62 -0.75 -0.27
C PHE A 12 -11.79 -1.05 -1.52
N THR A 13 -12.41 -1.64 -2.55
CA THR A 13 -11.74 -1.99 -3.81
C THR A 13 -11.16 -0.76 -4.50
N GLU A 14 -11.95 0.30 -4.63
CA GLU A 14 -11.49 1.59 -5.17
C GLU A 14 -10.34 2.17 -4.33
N ALA A 15 -10.50 2.20 -3.00
CA ALA A 15 -9.47 2.73 -2.10
C ALA A 15 -8.15 1.94 -2.19
N TYR A 16 -8.22 0.62 -2.28
CA TYR A 16 -7.05 -0.24 -2.42
C TYR A 16 -6.30 0.06 -3.72
N HIS A 17 -7.00 0.06 -4.87
CA HIS A 17 -6.35 0.30 -6.16
C HIS A 17 -5.73 1.69 -6.26
N ASP A 18 -6.41 2.71 -5.75
CA ASP A 18 -5.87 4.07 -5.71
C ASP A 18 -4.63 4.15 -4.82
N THR A 19 -4.69 3.56 -3.62
CA THR A 19 -3.56 3.54 -2.68
C THR A 19 -2.37 2.75 -3.22
N ALA A 20 -2.60 1.60 -3.86
CA ALA A 20 -1.55 0.77 -4.44
C ALA A 20 -0.78 1.53 -5.53
N ARG A 21 -1.49 2.20 -6.43
CA ARG A 21 -0.91 3.04 -7.48
C ARG A 21 -0.08 4.19 -6.91
N GLU A 22 -0.61 4.91 -5.92
CA GLU A 22 0.13 5.99 -5.28
C GLU A 22 1.35 5.48 -4.50
N PHE A 23 1.24 4.31 -3.86
CA PHE A 23 2.34 3.71 -3.11
C PHE A 23 3.54 3.40 -3.99
N GLU A 24 3.35 2.82 -5.17
CA GLU A 24 4.43 2.58 -6.13
C GLU A 24 5.18 3.89 -6.50
N GLY A 25 4.40 4.94 -6.78
CA GLY A 25 4.94 6.26 -7.14
C GLY A 25 5.65 6.97 -5.98
N VAL A 26 5.12 6.87 -4.76
CA VAL A 26 5.74 7.47 -3.57
C VAL A 26 6.99 6.69 -3.16
N PHE A 27 6.91 5.37 -3.16
CA PHE A 27 8.02 4.51 -2.76
C PHE A 27 9.23 4.69 -3.69
N SER A 28 9.01 4.67 -5.01
CA SER A 28 10.09 4.88 -5.99
C SER A 28 10.77 6.26 -5.88
N ARG A 29 10.06 7.29 -5.42
CA ARG A 29 10.65 8.61 -5.12
C ARG A 29 11.51 8.61 -3.86
N LEU A 30 11.07 7.92 -2.82
CA LEU A 30 11.80 7.81 -1.55
C LEU A 30 12.98 6.84 -1.64
N PHE A 31 12.88 5.85 -2.53
CA PHE A 31 13.91 4.85 -2.81
C PHE A 31 14.17 4.75 -4.32
N PRO A 32 14.95 5.67 -4.91
CA PRO A 32 15.27 5.62 -6.34
C PRO A 32 15.86 4.27 -6.75
N GLY A 33 15.26 3.61 -7.74
CA GLY A 33 15.64 2.26 -8.18
C GLY A 33 15.15 1.12 -7.28
N GLY A 34 14.31 1.43 -6.29
CA GLY A 34 13.56 0.47 -5.49
C GLY A 34 12.13 0.25 -6.00
N GLU A 35 11.52 -0.84 -5.58
CA GLU A 35 10.14 -1.20 -5.89
C GLU A 35 9.36 -1.43 -4.59
N GLY A 36 8.16 -0.85 -4.49
CA GLY A 36 7.22 -1.09 -3.40
C GLY A 36 5.86 -1.47 -3.96
N ARG A 37 5.17 -2.45 -3.36
CA ARG A 37 3.86 -2.93 -3.81
C ARG A 37 2.95 -3.20 -2.62
N LEU A 38 1.64 -3.05 -2.83
CA LEU A 38 0.60 -3.53 -1.92
C LEU A 38 -0.03 -4.79 -2.49
N LEU A 39 -0.12 -5.84 -1.69
CA LEU A 39 -0.70 -7.11 -2.09
C LEU A 39 -1.92 -7.42 -1.22
N LEU A 40 -2.97 -7.98 -1.84
CA LEU A 40 -4.09 -8.56 -1.10
C LEU A 40 -3.71 -9.98 -0.70
N THR A 41 -4.00 -10.36 0.55
CA THR A 41 -3.79 -11.75 0.99
C THR A 41 -4.79 -12.72 0.37
N ASP A 42 -5.99 -12.23 0.03
CA ASP A 42 -7.05 -12.98 -0.64
C ASP A 42 -7.81 -12.07 -1.64
N PRO A 43 -7.32 -11.95 -2.89
CA PRO A 43 -7.90 -11.06 -3.89
C PRO A 43 -9.36 -11.37 -4.27
N GLU A 44 -9.82 -12.59 -4.01
CA GLU A 44 -11.18 -13.03 -4.35
C GLU A 44 -12.20 -12.67 -3.25
N ASN A 45 -11.73 -12.17 -2.10
CA ASN A 45 -12.59 -11.83 -0.96
C ASN A 45 -12.21 -10.48 -0.33
N MET A 46 -12.65 -9.42 -0.99
CA MET A 46 -12.31 -8.03 -0.65
C MET A 46 -12.78 -7.58 0.74
N LEU A 47 -13.83 -8.20 1.30
CA LEU A 47 -14.34 -7.84 2.62
C LEU A 47 -13.52 -8.45 3.77
N THR A 48 -12.80 -9.54 3.53
CA THR A 48 -12.03 -10.25 4.56
C THR A 48 -10.53 -10.34 4.26
N THR A 49 -10.08 -9.87 3.11
CA THR A 49 -8.65 -9.85 2.76
C THR A 49 -7.85 -8.92 3.66
N GLY A 50 -6.63 -9.32 3.98
CA GLY A 50 -5.59 -8.43 4.48
C GLY A 50 -4.89 -7.67 3.36
N VAL A 51 -4.06 -6.70 3.76
CA VAL A 51 -3.15 -5.96 2.88
C VAL A 51 -1.72 -6.14 3.38
N GLU A 52 -0.85 -6.64 2.51
CA GLU A 52 0.58 -6.78 2.76
C GLU A 52 1.39 -5.71 2.02
N VAL A 53 2.48 -5.27 2.64
CA VAL A 53 3.42 -4.31 2.04
C VAL A 53 4.68 -5.06 1.65
N GLU A 54 4.96 -5.09 0.35
CA GLU A 54 6.27 -5.50 -0.17
C GLU A 54 7.12 -4.27 -0.45
N ALA A 55 8.36 -4.29 0.04
CA ALA A 55 9.31 -3.21 -0.12
C ALA A 55 10.69 -3.76 -0.50
N ARG A 56 11.21 -3.29 -1.62
CA ARG A 56 12.51 -3.66 -2.17
C ARG A 56 13.32 -2.39 -2.46
N PRO A 57 14.10 -1.89 -1.49
CA PRO A 57 15.05 -0.81 -1.72
C PRO A 57 16.13 -1.17 -2.75
N PRO A 58 16.80 -0.18 -3.36
CA PRO A 58 17.84 -0.42 -4.35
C PRO A 58 18.96 -1.30 -3.78
N GLY A 59 19.45 -2.24 -4.60
CA GLY A 59 20.56 -3.12 -4.23
C GLY A 59 20.20 -4.33 -3.34
N LYS A 60 18.94 -4.50 -2.92
CA LYS A 60 18.50 -5.69 -2.16
C LYS A 60 17.71 -6.67 -3.04
N LYS A 61 18.03 -7.97 -2.93
CA LYS A 61 17.18 -9.05 -3.47
C LYS A 61 16.04 -9.30 -2.47
N VAL A 62 14.82 -9.45 -3.00
CA VAL A 62 13.56 -9.56 -2.25
C VAL A 62 13.66 -10.57 -1.10
N LYS A 63 13.06 -10.24 0.07
CA LYS A 63 12.20 -11.12 0.89
C LYS A 63 11.88 -10.48 2.26
N ARG A 64 10.67 -9.92 2.40
CA ARG A 64 10.00 -9.51 3.66
C ARG A 64 10.52 -8.23 4.34
N LEU A 65 9.60 -7.45 4.91
CA LEU A 65 9.87 -6.23 5.70
C LEU A 65 10.87 -6.47 6.85
N SER A 66 10.97 -7.70 7.36
CA SER A 66 11.88 -8.06 8.44
C SER A 66 13.37 -7.89 8.09
N LEU A 67 13.73 -7.86 6.80
CA LEU A 67 15.12 -7.69 6.34
C LEU A 67 15.50 -6.22 6.05
N LEU A 68 14.57 -5.29 6.22
CA LEU A 68 14.85 -3.86 6.11
C LEU A 68 15.60 -3.35 7.34
N SER A 69 16.41 -2.30 7.17
CA SER A 69 16.97 -1.55 8.30
C SER A 69 15.83 -0.82 9.05
N GLY A 70 16.10 -0.33 10.27
CA GLY A 70 15.12 0.46 11.02
C GLY A 70 14.65 1.70 10.23
N GLY A 71 15.57 2.41 9.59
CA GLY A 71 15.25 3.58 8.76
C GLY A 71 14.44 3.24 7.51
N GLU A 72 14.78 2.14 6.83
CA GLU A 72 14.03 1.67 5.65
C GLU A 72 12.59 1.29 6.03
N ARG A 73 12.38 0.63 7.18
CA ARG A 73 11.03 0.30 7.66
C ARG A 73 10.22 1.56 7.96
N SER A 74 10.80 2.52 8.68
CA SER A 74 10.12 3.78 8.99
C SER A 74 9.75 4.55 7.71
N LEU A 75 10.66 4.63 6.74
CA LEU A 75 10.39 5.35 5.49
C LEU A 75 9.38 4.61 4.61
N THR A 76 9.34 3.28 4.64
CA THR A 76 8.29 2.47 4.00
C THR A 76 6.93 2.76 4.63
N ALA A 77 6.84 2.87 5.96
CA ALA A 77 5.61 3.24 6.65
C ALA A 77 5.15 4.66 6.29
N VAL A 78 6.08 5.61 6.22
CA VAL A 78 5.78 6.98 5.76
C VAL A 78 5.30 6.97 4.31
N ALA A 79 5.92 6.17 3.44
CA ALA A 79 5.48 6.03 2.05
C ALA A 79 4.03 5.55 1.95
N LEU A 80 3.65 4.57 2.79
CA LEU A 80 2.27 4.08 2.85
C LEU A 80 1.29 5.15 3.33
N LEU A 81 1.61 5.88 4.40
CA LEU A 81 0.76 6.95 4.90
C LEU A 81 0.55 8.04 3.84
N VAL A 82 1.63 8.46 3.17
CA VAL A 82 1.56 9.45 2.09
C VAL A 82 0.74 8.93 0.91
N ALA A 83 0.87 7.65 0.55
CA ALA A 83 0.08 7.04 -0.51
C ALA A 83 -1.43 7.04 -0.20
N ILE A 84 -1.81 6.69 1.03
CA ILE A 84 -3.21 6.74 1.49
C ILE A 84 -3.76 8.18 1.36
N PHE A 85 -2.99 9.17 1.80
CA PHE A 85 -3.40 10.57 1.70
C PHE A 85 -3.49 11.06 0.25
N LYS A 86 -2.57 10.65 -0.62
CA LYS A 86 -2.63 11.02 -2.05
C LYS A 86 -3.80 10.34 -2.78
N ALA A 87 -4.13 9.11 -2.41
CA ALA A 87 -5.20 8.34 -3.03
C ALA A 87 -6.58 8.92 -2.72
N ARG A 88 -6.79 9.40 -1.48
CA ARG A 88 -8.05 10.01 -1.05
C ARG A 88 -7.78 11.38 -0.42
N PRO A 89 -7.52 12.41 -1.24
CA PRO A 89 -7.22 13.75 -0.75
C PRO A 89 -8.37 14.30 0.10
N SER A 90 -8.13 14.42 1.40
CA SER A 90 -8.94 15.17 2.35
C SER A 90 -8.74 16.66 2.11
N PRO A 91 -9.77 17.50 2.31
CA PRO A 91 -9.62 18.96 2.24
C PRO A 91 -8.66 19.53 3.31
N PHE A 92 -8.25 18.73 4.30
CA PHE A 92 -7.28 19.11 5.33
C PHE A 92 -6.31 17.95 5.64
N TYR A 93 -5.02 18.28 5.82
CA TYR A 93 -3.93 17.42 6.30
C TYR A 93 -3.06 18.14 7.31
#